data_AF-A0A377KC70-F1
#
_entry.id   AF-A0A377KC70-F1
#
_cell.length_a   1.000
_cell.length_b   1.000
_cell.length_c   1.000
_cell.angle_alpha   90.00
_cell.angle_beta   90.00
_cell.angle_gamma   90.00
#
_symmetry.space_group_name_H-M   'P 1'
#
loop_
_entity.id
_entity.type
_entity.pdbx_description
1 polymer ?
#
loop_
_entity_poly.entity_id
_entity_poly.type
_entity_poly.pdbx_seq_one_letter_code
_entity_poly.pdbx_strand_id
1 'polypeptide(L)'
;MHDLKYKIYFYTEGEFLEMLEEIVNATSKDKSLKGKKLEKYLDTLVDHFIKITEHPKKGDLIFYPNSPEDGKPENILKIVKEWRRFARIVFVQRFRMNSKQNLSPENHHVLVK
;
A
#
# COMPACT_ATOMS: atom_id res chain seq x y z
N MET A 1 9.54 -12.32 -10.31
CA MET A 1 9.70 -12.01 -8.88
C MET A 1 9.38 -10.53 -8.71
N HIS A 2 8.39 -10.17 -7.90
CA HIS A 2 8.20 -8.76 -7.53
C HIS A 2 9.39 -8.31 -6.69
N ASP A 3 10.00 -7.20 -7.05
CA ASP A 3 11.00 -6.56 -6.19
C ASP A 3 10.28 -5.99 -4.97
N LEU A 4 10.29 -6.75 -3.87
CA LEU A 4 9.65 -6.36 -2.63
C LEU A 4 10.36 -5.15 -2.03
N LYS A 5 9.65 -4.04 -1.91
CA LYS A 5 10.21 -2.78 -1.42
C LYS A 5 10.03 -2.72 0.10
N TYR A 6 11.11 -2.50 0.82
CA TYR A 6 11.12 -2.64 2.28
C TYR A 6 10.23 -1.64 3.06
N LYS A 7 9.73 -0.58 2.41
CA LYS A 7 8.78 0.39 2.98
C LYS A 7 7.66 0.68 2.00
N ILE A 8 6.47 0.91 2.54
CA ILE A 8 5.27 1.25 1.76
C ILE A 8 5.44 2.50 0.90
N TYR A 9 6.26 3.48 1.33
CA TYR A 9 6.48 4.74 0.59
C TYR A 9 7.23 4.59 -0.74
N PHE A 10 7.85 3.43 -0.99
CA PHE A 10 8.48 3.16 -2.29
C PHE A 10 7.50 2.55 -3.29
N TYR A 11 6.31 2.14 -2.85
CA TYR A 11 5.26 1.64 -3.71
C TYR A 11 4.47 2.80 -4.31
N THR A 12 4.24 2.72 -5.61
CA THR A 12 3.12 3.42 -6.25
C THR A 12 1.81 2.73 -5.89
N GLU A 13 0.69 3.44 -6.08
CA GLU A 13 -0.63 2.89 -5.82
C GLU A 13 -0.92 1.65 -6.68
N GLY A 14 -0.51 1.68 -7.96
CA GLY A 14 -0.64 0.55 -8.87
C GLY A 14 0.17 -0.66 -8.43
N GLU A 15 1.46 -0.50 -8.10
CA GLU A 15 2.30 -1.62 -7.65
C GLU A 15 1.79 -2.27 -6.35
N PHE A 16 1.25 -1.48 -5.43
CA PHE A 16 0.66 -2.00 -4.21
C PHE A 16 -0.67 -2.72 -4.49
N LEU A 17 -1.49 -2.17 -5.38
CA LEU A 17 -2.75 -2.78 -5.80
C LEU A 17 -2.51 -4.12 -6.50
N GLU A 18 -1.53 -4.20 -7.39
CA GLU A 18 -1.14 -5.45 -8.06
C GLU A 18 -0.70 -6.53 -7.06
N MET A 19 0.07 -6.16 -6.03
CA MET A 19 0.42 -7.09 -4.95
C MET A 19 -0.83 -7.61 -4.24
N LEU A 20 -1.79 -6.74 -3.95
CA LEU A 20 -3.05 -7.14 -3.32
C LEU A 20 -3.89 -8.05 -4.21
N GLU A 21 -3.96 -7.76 -5.52
CA GLU A 21 -4.65 -8.60 -6.50
C GLU A 21 -4.06 -10.01 -6.57
N GLU A 22 -2.73 -10.14 -6.51
CA GLU A 22 -2.06 -11.44 -6.45
C GLU A 22 -2.45 -12.23 -5.20
N ILE A 23 -2.43 -11.59 -4.04
CA ILE A 23 -2.80 -12.22 -2.76
C ILE A 23 -4.28 -12.63 -2.78
N VAL A 24 -5.18 -11.69 -3.06
CA VAL A 24 -6.65 -11.90 -2.99
C VAL A 24 -7.11 -12.95 -3.98
N ASN A 25 -6.58 -12.95 -5.20
CA ASN A 25 -6.96 -13.93 -6.22
C ASN A 25 -6.16 -15.24 -6.13
N ALA A 26 -5.24 -15.35 -5.16
CA ALA A 26 -4.30 -16.47 -5.03
C ALA A 26 -3.57 -16.79 -6.35
N THR A 27 -3.08 -15.75 -7.03
CA THR A 27 -2.38 -15.86 -8.32
C THR A 27 -1.00 -15.21 -8.29
N SER A 28 -0.24 -15.42 -9.35
CA SER A 28 1.06 -14.78 -9.57
C SER A 28 1.14 -14.28 -11.01
N LYS A 29 1.88 -13.18 -11.22
CA LYS A 29 2.30 -12.75 -12.56
C LYS A 29 3.21 -13.78 -13.22
N ASP A 30 4.09 -14.38 -12.42
CA ASP A 30 4.90 -15.51 -12.85
C ASP A 30 4.03 -16.77 -12.92
N LYS A 31 3.60 -17.13 -14.13
CA LYS A 31 2.76 -18.30 -14.42
C LYS A 31 3.48 -19.64 -14.19
N SER A 32 4.79 -19.62 -13.95
CA SER A 32 5.56 -20.82 -13.58
C SER A 32 5.37 -21.22 -12.11
N LEU A 33 4.96 -20.27 -11.25
CA LEU A 33 4.64 -20.54 -9.85
C LEU A 33 3.30 -21.27 -9.74
N LYS A 34 3.33 -22.52 -9.26
CA LYS A 34 2.14 -23.36 -9.05
C LYS A 34 2.31 -24.25 -7.82
N GLY A 35 1.19 -24.72 -7.27
CA GLY A 35 1.15 -25.58 -6.07
C GLY A 35 1.91 -24.97 -4.90
N LYS A 36 2.72 -25.77 -4.20
CA LYS A 36 3.51 -25.34 -3.04
C LYS A 36 4.43 -24.13 -3.28
N LYS A 37 4.91 -23.94 -4.51
CA LYS A 37 5.75 -22.77 -4.84
C LYS A 37 4.92 -21.48 -4.88
N LEU A 38 3.69 -21.56 -5.37
CA LEU A 38 2.76 -20.44 -5.38
C LEU A 38 2.31 -20.12 -3.96
N GLU A 39 1.94 -21.13 -3.17
CA GLU A 39 1.57 -20.96 -1.75
C GLU A 39 2.66 -20.21 -0.98
N LYS A 40 3.92 -20.70 -1.03
CA LYS A 40 5.05 -20.06 -0.37
C LYS A 40 5.30 -18.62 -0.85
N TYR A 41 5.06 -18.35 -2.13
CA TYR A 41 5.18 -17.00 -2.68
C TYR A 41 4.09 -16.07 -2.12
N LEU A 42 2.84 -16.52 -2.11
CA LEU A 42 1.71 -15.77 -1.55
C LEU A 42 1.90 -15.51 -0.05
N ASP A 43 2.37 -16.52 0.71
CA ASP A 43 2.73 -16.35 2.13
C ASP A 43 3.77 -15.23 2.31
N THR A 44 4.79 -15.21 1.44
CA THR A 44 5.81 -14.15 1.45
C THR A 44 5.21 -12.77 1.16
N LEU A 45 4.24 -12.67 0.24
CA LEU A 45 3.54 -11.41 -0.03
C LEU A 45 2.69 -10.94 1.16
N VAL A 46 2.01 -11.87 1.83
CA VAL A 46 1.19 -11.58 3.02
C VAL A 46 2.06 -11.08 4.16
N ASP A 47 3.16 -11.78 4.47
CA ASP A 47 4.12 -11.35 5.50
C ASP A 47 4.69 -9.97 5.18
N HIS A 48 4.99 -9.74 3.90
CA HIS A 48 5.47 -8.45 3.43
C HIS A 48 4.41 -7.35 3.63
N PHE A 49 3.17 -7.58 3.21
CA PHE A 49 2.04 -6.67 3.41
C PHE A 49 1.87 -6.31 4.88
N ILE A 50 1.88 -7.29 5.79
CA ILE A 50 1.77 -7.07 7.24
C ILE A 50 2.90 -6.16 7.72
N LYS A 51 4.13 -6.43 7.27
CA LYS A 51 5.32 -5.69 7.67
C LYS A 51 5.29 -4.23 7.19
N ILE A 52 4.92 -3.96 5.94
CA ILE A 52 5.02 -2.60 5.37
C ILE A 52 3.80 -1.74 5.68
N THR A 53 2.63 -2.34 5.89
CA THR A 53 1.42 -1.60 6.27
C THR A 53 1.40 -1.24 7.74
N GLU A 54 1.97 -2.11 8.60
CA GLU A 54 1.96 -1.99 10.07
C GLU A 54 0.54 -1.91 10.65
N HIS A 55 -0.46 -2.30 9.87
CA HIS A 55 -1.86 -2.19 10.26
C HIS A 55 -2.17 -3.18 11.40
N PRO A 56 -2.91 -2.79 12.45
CA PRO A 56 -3.17 -3.65 13.61
C PRO A 56 -3.93 -4.93 13.26
N LYS A 57 -4.81 -4.85 12.26
CA LYS A 57 -5.53 -6.02 11.71
C LYS A 57 -4.66 -6.95 10.84
N LYS A 58 -3.42 -6.57 10.49
CA LYS A 58 -2.48 -7.42 9.74
C LYS A 58 -3.16 -8.08 8.51
N GLY A 59 -2.97 -9.38 8.32
CA GLY A 59 -3.58 -10.17 7.25
C GLY A 59 -5.10 -10.32 7.36
N ASP A 60 -5.72 -10.00 8.49
CA ASP A 60 -7.18 -10.10 8.63
C ASP A 60 -7.90 -9.16 7.68
N LEU A 61 -7.26 -8.05 7.25
CA LEU A 61 -7.79 -7.19 6.19
C LEU A 61 -8.04 -7.94 4.88
N ILE A 62 -7.29 -9.00 4.62
CA ILE A 62 -7.34 -9.79 3.39
C ILE A 62 -8.21 -11.03 3.60
N PHE A 63 -7.98 -11.79 4.68
CA PHE A 63 -8.60 -13.10 4.89
C PHE A 63 -9.93 -13.05 5.64
N TYR A 64 -10.14 -12.02 6.46
CA TYR A 64 -11.32 -11.88 7.31
C TYR A 64 -11.88 -10.45 7.24
N PRO A 65 -12.24 -9.97 6.04
CA PRO A 65 -12.79 -8.63 5.87
C PRO A 65 -14.15 -8.53 6.57
N ASN A 66 -14.55 -7.33 7.00
CA ASN A 66 -15.85 -7.16 7.69
C ASN A 66 -17.03 -7.38 6.73
N SER A 67 -16.81 -7.21 5.43
CA SER A 67 -17.75 -7.47 4.34
C SER A 67 -17.00 -8.06 3.14
N PRO A 68 -17.69 -8.77 2.22
CA PRO A 68 -17.09 -9.21 0.96
C PRO A 68 -16.51 -8.06 0.14
N GLU A 69 -17.11 -6.87 0.21
CA GLU A 69 -16.65 -5.67 -0.45
C GLU A 69 -15.33 -5.16 0.13
N ASP A 70 -15.18 -5.19 1.46
CA ASP A 70 -13.94 -4.78 2.13
C ASP A 70 -12.74 -5.65 1.74
N GLY A 71 -12.98 -6.91 1.31
CA GLY A 71 -11.96 -7.84 0.83
C GLY A 71 -11.46 -7.58 -0.59
N LYS A 72 -12.03 -6.61 -1.32
CA LYS A 72 -11.55 -6.25 -2.66
C LYS A 72 -10.23 -5.48 -2.57
N PRO A 73 -9.25 -5.73 -3.46
CA PRO A 73 -7.94 -5.08 -3.44
C PRO A 73 -8.01 -3.55 -3.30
N GLU A 74 -8.91 -2.89 -4.01
CA GLU A 74 -9.08 -1.42 -4.00
C GLU A 74 -9.57 -0.92 -2.64
N ASN A 75 -10.45 -1.68 -1.99
CA ASN A 75 -11.00 -1.33 -0.68
C ASN A 75 -9.99 -1.60 0.44
N ILE A 76 -9.21 -2.69 0.36
CA ILE A 76 -8.10 -2.96 1.27
C ILE A 76 -7.07 -1.82 1.21
N LEU A 77 -6.69 -1.40 0.00
CA LEU A 77 -5.80 -0.26 -0.22
C LEU A 77 -6.36 1.03 0.39
N LYS A 78 -7.66 1.30 0.23
CA LYS A 78 -8.33 2.46 0.83
C LYS A 78 -8.28 2.42 2.37
N ILE A 79 -8.61 1.27 2.98
CA ILE A 79 -8.55 1.07 4.43
C ILE A 79 -7.13 1.34 4.97
N VAL A 80 -6.10 0.79 4.31
CA VAL A 80 -4.70 1.02 4.69
C VAL A 80 -4.32 2.49 4.59
N LYS A 81 -4.74 3.18 3.52
CA LYS A 81 -4.49 4.63 3.31
C LYS A 81 -5.15 5.48 4.41
N GLU A 82 -6.41 5.19 4.73
CA GLU A 82 -7.16 5.91 5.76
C GLU A 82 -6.56 5.67 7.15
N TRP A 83 -6.23 4.43 7.49
CA TRP A 83 -5.62 4.08 8.76
C TRP A 83 -4.26 4.76 8.95
N ARG A 84 -3.37 4.72 7.95
CA ARG A 84 -2.04 5.36 8.05
C ARG A 84 -2.15 6.88 8.18
N ARG A 85 -3.16 7.50 7.56
CA ARG A 85 -3.46 8.93 7.75
C ARG A 85 -3.88 9.22 9.19
N PHE A 86 -4.75 8.39 9.76
CA PHE A 86 -5.28 8.57 11.12
C PHE A 86 -4.23 8.27 12.21
N ALA A 87 -3.44 7.21 12.04
CA ALA A 87 -2.44 6.75 13.01
C ALA A 87 -1.24 7.70 13.17
N ARG A 88 -1.17 8.82 12.42
CA ARG A 88 -0.07 9.79 12.43
C ARG A 88 1.33 9.17 12.21
N ILE A 89 1.40 7.99 11.59
CA ILE A 89 2.66 7.38 11.14
C ILE A 89 3.11 8.14 9.89
N VAL A 90 3.86 9.23 10.11
CA VAL A 90 4.49 10.14 9.15
C VAL A 90 3.92 10.05 7.73
N PHE A 91 2.79 10.71 7.52
CA PHE A 91 2.21 11.03 6.22
C PHE A 91 2.20 12.55 5.99
N VAL A 92 3.17 13.26 6.57
CA VAL A 92 3.31 14.71 6.36
C VAL A 92 4.48 14.91 5.40
N GLN A 93 4.19 15.02 4.09
CA GLN A 93 4.81 15.95 3.11
C GLN A 93 4.81 15.52 1.62
N ARG A 94 4.34 14.33 1.16
CA ARG A 94 4.52 14.01 -0.28
C ARG A 94 3.37 13.40 -1.07
N PHE A 95 2.16 13.38 -0.54
CA PHE A 95 0.96 13.26 -1.38
C PHE A 95 0.32 14.63 -1.53
N ARG A 96 0.99 15.52 -2.26
CA ARG A 96 0.36 16.72 -2.81
C ARG A 96 -0.60 16.23 -3.88
N MET A 97 -1.90 16.35 -3.60
CA MET A 97 -2.99 16.20 -4.55
C MET A 97 -2.67 17.05 -5.78
N ASN A 98 -2.33 16.42 -6.90
CA ASN A 98 -2.37 17.07 -8.20
C ASN A 98 -3.82 17.08 -8.70
N SER A 99 -4.61 17.97 -8.11
CA SER A 99 -5.81 18.49 -8.73
C SER A 99 -5.87 19.99 -8.45
N LYS A 100 -5.20 20.74 -9.34
CA LYS A 100 -5.41 22.17 -9.65
C LYS A 100 -5.65 23.10 -8.46
N GLN A 101 -4.60 23.81 -8.02
CA GLN A 101 -4.66 25.27 -7.84
C GLN A 101 -3.24 25.85 -8.09
N ASN A 102 -3.17 26.77 -9.06
CA ASN A 102 -2.06 27.69 -9.26
C ASN A 102 -1.82 28.49 -7.98
N LEU A 103 -0.60 28.48 -7.46
CA LEU A 103 -0.06 29.62 -6.72
C LEU A 103 1.38 29.85 -7.18
N SER A 104 1.58 31.07 -7.68
CA SER A 104 2.83 31.69 -8.17
C SER A 104 3.97 31.58 -7.15
N PRO A 105 5.25 31.50 -7.58
CA PRO A 105 6.39 31.48 -6.69
C PRO A 105 6.91 32.92 -6.49
N GLU A 106 6.62 33.52 -5.35
CA GLU A 106 7.35 34.71 -4.89
C GLU A 106 7.91 34.55 -3.48
N ASN A 107 9.11 33.96 -3.48
CA ASN A 107 10.34 34.43 -2.84
C ASN A 107 10.37 34.71 -1.33
N HIS A 108 11.12 33.82 -0.67
CA HIS A 108 11.91 34.04 0.53
C HIS A 108 12.68 35.37 0.55
N HIS A 109 12.81 35.93 1.77
CA HIS A 109 13.96 36.64 2.38
C HIS A 109 13.38 37.71 3.33
N VAL A 110 13.85 38.00 4.55
CA VAL A 110 14.96 37.58 5.40
C VAL A 110 14.65 38.14 6.80
N LEU A 111 14.95 37.38 7.85
CA LEU A 111 15.09 37.88 9.22
C LEU A 111 16.42 38.63 9.34
N VAL A 112 16.41 39.95 9.64
CA VAL A 112 17.51 40.60 10.40
C VAL A 112 16.97 41.81 11.20
N LYS A 113 17.11 41.66 12.53
CA LYS A 113 17.12 42.66 13.62
C LYS A 113 15.87 43.49 13.90
#